data_AF-A0A5N4CNL9-F1
#
_entry.id   AF-A0A5N4CNL9-F1
#
_cell.length_a   1.000
_cell.length_b   1.000
_cell.length_c   1.000
_cell.angle_alpha   90.00
_cell.angle_beta   90.00
_cell.angle_gamma   90.00
#
_symmetry.space_group_name_H-M   'P 1'
#
loop_
_entity.id
_entity.type
_entity.pdbx_description
1 polymer ?
#
loop_
_entity_poly.entity_id
_entity_poly.type
_entity_poly.pdbx_seq_one_letter_code
_entity_poly.pdbx_strand_id
1 'polypeptide(L)'
;VQVYHWYISRHLLTIANNPSFYYKERNDYILHVSLKYFFLSLQTHSERFVFIAEWYDPNASLFRRYELLFYPEDGSVEMHDVKNHRTFLKRTKYEDLHLEDLFIGNKVNVFSRQLVLIDYGDQYTARQLGSRKEKTLALIKPDAVPKAGEIIEIINKAGFTLTKLKMMTLSRKEATDFHIDHQSRPFLNELIQFITSGPVIAMEILRDDAICEWKRLLGPANSGLARTDAPGSIRALFGTDGIKNAAHGPDSFACAARVRYFKNILILFWFCYMFNVKVKPFVTAD
;
A
#
# COMPACT_ATOMS: atom_id res chain seq x y z
N VAL A 1 12.18 19.15 -28.33
CA VAL A 1 12.78 18.35 -27.24
C VAL A 1 13.44 17.05 -27.74
N GLN A 2 12.93 16.36 -28.77
CA GLN A 2 13.61 15.17 -29.33
C GLN A 2 14.84 15.44 -30.20
N VAL A 3 14.99 16.64 -30.79
CA VAL A 3 16.17 16.97 -31.62
C VAL A 3 17.39 17.35 -30.77
N TYR A 4 17.19 17.87 -29.56
CA TYR A 4 18.28 18.21 -28.62
C TYR A 4 18.92 16.97 -27.98
N HIS A 5 18.16 15.89 -27.80
CA HIS A 5 18.63 14.67 -27.16
C HIS A 5 19.58 13.87 -28.05
N TRP A 6 19.45 13.96 -29.38
CA TRP A 6 20.31 13.25 -30.32
C TRP A 6 21.65 13.95 -30.54
N TYR A 7 21.68 15.30 -30.50
CA TYR A 7 22.90 16.09 -30.70
C TYR A 7 23.90 15.92 -29.53
N ILE A 8 23.41 15.80 -28.30
CA ILE A 8 24.23 15.65 -27.09
C ILE A 8 24.88 14.25 -27.02
N SER A 9 24.18 13.20 -27.41
CA SER A 9 24.72 11.82 -27.34
C SER A 9 25.86 11.57 -28.34
N ARG A 10 25.87 12.23 -29.50
CA ARG A 10 26.95 12.05 -30.50
C ARG A 10 28.19 12.88 -30.20
N HIS A 11 28.04 14.05 -29.56
CA HIS A 11 29.19 14.86 -29.14
C HIS A 11 29.92 14.28 -27.92
N LEU A 12 29.19 13.70 -26.96
CA LEU A 12 29.80 13.09 -25.76
C LEU A 12 30.63 11.83 -26.05
N LEU A 13 30.21 11.02 -27.05
CA LEU A 13 30.96 9.83 -27.48
C LEU A 13 32.27 10.17 -28.23
N THR A 14 32.36 11.38 -28.81
CA THR A 14 33.57 11.82 -29.52
C THR A 14 34.62 12.37 -28.54
N ILE A 15 34.18 12.94 -27.41
CA ILE A 15 35.07 13.49 -26.35
C ILE A 15 35.71 12.36 -25.52
N ALA A 16 35.03 11.22 -25.34
CA ALA A 16 35.56 10.10 -24.55
C ALA A 16 36.77 9.37 -25.18
N ASN A 17 36.99 9.52 -26.49
CA ASN A 17 37.99 8.74 -27.24
C ASN A 17 39.24 9.53 -27.68
N ASN A 18 39.38 10.82 -27.32
CA ASN A 18 40.57 11.59 -27.68
C ASN A 18 40.82 12.75 -26.67
N PRO A 19 41.83 12.68 -25.78
CA PRO A 19 42.01 13.65 -24.70
C PRO A 19 42.66 14.98 -25.13
N SER A 20 42.71 15.28 -26.43
CA SER A 20 43.51 16.40 -26.97
C SER A 20 42.72 17.27 -27.93
N PHE A 21 41.56 17.80 -27.51
CA PHE A 21 40.89 18.89 -28.22
C PHE A 21 40.39 19.93 -27.22
N TYR A 22 41.20 20.98 -27.05
CA TYR A 22 40.79 22.21 -26.36
C TYR A 22 39.98 23.07 -27.34
N TYR A 23 38.68 23.22 -27.09
CA TYR A 23 37.88 24.31 -27.66
C TYR A 23 37.76 25.43 -26.63
N LYS A 24 38.38 26.57 -26.92
CA LYS A 24 38.33 27.78 -26.11
C LYS A 24 37.17 28.66 -26.59
N GLU A 25 35.97 28.45 -26.04
CA GLU A 25 34.87 29.41 -26.22
C GLU A 25 34.09 29.64 -24.92
N ARG A 26 33.80 30.93 -24.70
CA ARG A 26 33.26 31.59 -23.50
C ARG A 26 32.06 30.85 -22.88
N ASN A 27 32.26 30.15 -21.75
CA ASN A 27 31.36 30.10 -20.57
C ASN A 27 31.79 29.01 -19.58
N ASP A 28 33.01 29.12 -19.03
CA ASP A 28 33.56 28.14 -18.08
C ASP A 28 32.69 27.97 -16.83
N TYR A 29 31.93 28.99 -16.41
CA TYR A 29 31.13 28.94 -15.19
C TYR A 29 29.88 28.05 -15.30
N ILE A 30 29.22 27.96 -16.46
CA ILE A 30 27.97 27.20 -16.62
C ILE A 30 28.29 25.70 -16.77
N LEU A 31 29.32 25.38 -17.55
CA LEU A 31 29.78 23.99 -17.76
C LEU A 31 30.36 23.39 -16.48
N HIS A 32 31.17 24.14 -15.71
CA HIS A 32 31.70 23.64 -14.44
C HIS A 32 30.60 23.39 -13.41
N VAL A 33 29.58 24.25 -13.34
CA VAL A 33 28.44 24.09 -12.44
C VAL A 33 27.61 22.87 -12.87
N SER A 34 27.31 22.74 -14.17
CA SER A 34 26.55 21.61 -14.69
C SER A 34 27.28 20.26 -14.54
N LEU A 35 28.60 20.23 -14.79
CA LEU A 35 29.43 19.05 -14.55
C LEU A 35 29.61 18.75 -13.06
N LYS A 36 29.66 19.76 -12.18
CA LYS A 36 29.71 19.53 -10.72
C LYS A 36 28.39 18.98 -10.21
N TYR A 37 27.24 19.43 -10.72
CA TYR A 37 25.93 18.84 -10.44
C TYR A 37 25.76 17.44 -11.06
N PHE A 38 26.34 17.21 -12.23
CA PHE A 38 26.36 15.89 -12.89
C PHE A 38 27.29 14.90 -12.18
N PHE A 39 28.45 15.34 -11.68
CA PHE A 39 29.35 14.53 -10.84
C PHE A 39 28.82 14.32 -9.42
N LEU A 40 28.09 15.30 -8.85
CA LEU A 40 27.36 15.12 -7.59
C LEU A 40 26.20 14.12 -7.74
N SER A 41 25.63 13.97 -8.95
CA SER A 41 24.62 12.93 -9.22
C SER A 41 25.23 11.55 -9.57
N LEU A 42 26.56 11.43 -9.60
CA LEU A 42 27.30 10.20 -9.86
C LEU A 42 28.03 9.69 -8.60
N GLN A 43 27.59 10.08 -7.41
CA GLN A 43 27.83 9.23 -6.24
C GLN A 43 27.09 7.92 -6.49
N THR A 44 27.83 6.82 -6.50
CA THR A 44 27.33 5.44 -6.50
C THR A 44 26.37 5.28 -5.31
N HIS A 45 25.09 5.59 -5.52
CA HIS A 45 24.06 5.34 -4.53
C HIS A 45 23.80 3.84 -4.59
N SER A 46 24.35 3.08 -3.65
CA SER A 46 23.77 1.79 -3.28
C SER A 46 22.27 2.01 -3.12
N GLU A 47 21.44 1.19 -3.78
CA GLU A 47 19.99 1.30 -3.68
C GLU A 47 19.62 1.32 -2.20
N ARG A 48 19.02 2.42 -1.74
CA ARG A 48 18.54 2.59 -0.37
C ARG A 48 17.12 3.11 -0.41
N PHE A 49 16.35 2.74 0.60
CA PHE A 49 14.98 3.21 0.79
C PHE A 49 14.90 4.03 2.06
N VAL A 50 14.22 5.18 1.98
CA VAL A 50 14.15 6.14 3.07
C VAL A 50 12.70 6.33 3.48
N PHE A 51 12.43 6.20 4.77
CA PHE A 51 11.11 6.38 5.37
C PHE A 51 11.18 7.40 6.49
N ILE A 52 10.12 8.19 6.62
CA ILE A 52 9.87 8.94 7.85
C ILE A 52 9.16 8.00 8.81
N ALA A 53 9.80 7.74 9.95
CA ALA A 53 9.33 6.86 10.99
C ALA A 53 9.04 7.64 12.27
N GLU A 54 7.91 7.35 12.92
CA GLU A 54 7.54 7.94 14.19
C GLU A 54 7.72 6.92 15.32
N TRP A 55 8.32 7.36 16.42
CA TRP A 55 8.54 6.55 17.62
C TRP A 55 8.07 7.32 18.85
N TYR A 56 7.33 6.64 19.73
CA TYR A 56 7.00 7.18 21.04
C TYR A 56 8.14 6.89 22.02
N ASP A 57 8.79 7.94 22.51
CA ASP A 57 9.84 7.86 23.53
C ASP A 57 9.18 7.84 24.92
N PRO A 58 9.15 6.69 25.63
CA PRO A 58 8.48 6.60 26.93
C PRO A 58 9.19 7.45 28.00
N ASN A 59 10.51 7.64 27.90
CA ASN A 59 11.27 8.38 28.89
C ASN A 59 11.01 9.89 28.79
N ALA A 60 10.91 10.39 27.55
CA ALA A 60 10.63 11.81 27.29
C ALA A 60 9.14 12.11 27.11
N SER A 61 8.29 11.08 27.10
CA SER A 61 6.83 11.18 26.89
C SER A 61 6.44 11.97 25.64
N LEU A 62 7.19 11.80 24.55
CA LEU A 62 6.99 12.55 23.31
C LEU A 62 7.22 11.69 22.05
N PHE A 63 6.57 12.08 20.96
CA PHE A 63 6.79 11.47 19.66
C PHE A 63 8.02 12.08 18.98
N ARG A 64 8.96 11.23 18.57
CA ARG A 64 10.12 11.59 17.78
C ARG A 64 9.95 11.08 16.36
N ARG A 65 10.47 11.85 15.40
CA ARG A 65 10.51 11.45 13.99
C ARG A 65 11.94 11.20 13.55
N TYR A 66 12.12 10.09 12.86
CA TYR A 66 13.39 9.65 12.34
C TYR A 66 13.29 9.40 10.84
N GLU A 67 14.35 9.70 10.11
CA GLU A 67 14.55 9.14 8.78
C GLU A 67 15.16 7.75 8.98
N LEU A 68 14.42 6.71 8.65
CA LEU A 68 14.89 5.33 8.62
C LEU A 68 15.37 5.02 7.19
N LEU A 69 16.65 4.69 7.06
CA LEU A 69 17.27 4.26 5.82
C LEU A 69 17.45 2.75 5.88
N PHE A 70 17.01 2.05 4.85
CA PHE A 70 17.18 0.62 4.67
C PHE A 70 17.98 0.33 3.41
N TYR A 71 18.99 -0.54 3.52
CA TYR A 71 19.88 -0.93 2.45
C TYR A 71 19.59 -2.39 2.06
N PRO A 72 18.78 -2.64 1.01
CA PRO A 72 18.40 -3.99 0.57
C PRO A 72 19.59 -4.89 0.18
N GLU A 73 20.71 -4.32 -0.25
CA GLU A 73 21.91 -5.07 -0.65
C GLU A 73 22.49 -5.91 0.49
N ASP A 74 22.50 -5.38 1.71
CA ASP A 74 23.14 -6.02 2.87
C ASP A 74 22.24 -6.14 4.11
N GLY A 75 20.97 -5.73 4.01
CA GLY A 75 19.99 -5.76 5.10
C GLY A 75 20.37 -4.82 6.25
N SER A 76 21.15 -3.77 6.01
CA SER A 76 21.51 -2.80 7.04
C SER A 76 20.50 -1.67 7.17
N VAL A 77 20.42 -1.10 8.36
CA VAL A 77 19.56 0.03 8.71
C VAL A 77 20.36 1.18 9.31
N GLU A 78 19.90 2.39 9.08
CA GLU A 78 20.46 3.62 9.63
C GLU A 78 19.32 4.58 9.99
N MET A 79 19.47 5.36 11.07
CA MET A 79 18.44 6.32 11.49
C MET A 79 19.02 7.70 11.79
N HIS A 80 18.36 8.73 11.29
CA HIS A 80 18.68 10.14 11.57
C HIS A 80 17.49 10.84 12.22
N ASP A 81 17.75 11.68 13.22
CA ASP A 81 16.73 12.56 13.81
C ASP A 81 16.33 13.62 12.78
N VAL A 82 15.05 13.69 12.41
CA VAL A 82 14.53 14.62 11.40
C VAL A 82 14.71 16.08 11.82
N LYS A 83 14.54 16.38 13.12
CA LYS A 83 14.56 17.75 13.64
C LYS A 83 15.98 18.30 13.73
N ASN A 84 16.92 17.45 14.15
CA ASN A 84 18.29 17.86 14.44
C ASN A 84 19.29 17.46 13.35
N HIS A 85 18.87 16.65 12.36
CA HIS A 85 19.73 16.05 11.33
C HIS A 85 20.96 15.35 11.93
N ARG A 86 20.79 14.73 13.10
CA ARG A 86 21.85 14.00 13.80
C ARG A 86 21.62 12.50 13.65
N THR A 87 22.69 11.76 13.43
CA THR A 87 22.64 10.31 13.43
C THR A 87 22.18 9.81 14.79
N PHE A 88 21.07 9.07 14.79
CA PHE A 88 20.52 8.40 15.97
C PHE A 88 21.02 6.96 16.04
N LEU A 89 21.03 6.27 14.89
CA LEU A 89 21.57 4.92 14.73
C LEU A 89 22.48 4.91 13.51
N LYS A 90 23.76 4.57 13.72
CA LYS A 90 24.70 4.39 12.61
C LYS A 90 24.34 3.14 11.82
N ARG A 91 24.71 3.10 10.53
CA ARG A 91 24.49 1.94 9.64
C ARG A 91 24.95 0.65 10.30
N THR A 92 23.99 -0.20 10.63
CA THR A 92 24.19 -1.46 11.34
C THR A 92 23.36 -2.54 10.66
N LYS A 93 23.91 -3.75 10.51
CA LYS A 93 23.13 -4.89 10.00
C LYS A 93 21.96 -5.21 10.94
N TYR A 94 20.79 -5.47 10.36
CA TYR A 94 19.60 -5.81 11.12
C TYR A 94 18.76 -6.81 10.34
N GLU A 95 18.86 -8.09 10.70
CA GLU A 95 18.32 -9.21 9.92
C GLU A 95 16.79 -9.35 10.06
N ASP A 96 16.20 -8.83 11.13
CA ASP A 96 14.76 -8.95 11.43
C ASP A 96 13.87 -7.97 10.64
N LEU A 97 14.44 -7.16 9.74
CA LEU A 97 13.69 -6.21 8.92
C LEU A 97 13.83 -6.56 7.45
N HIS A 98 12.70 -6.87 6.81
CA HIS A 98 12.66 -7.18 5.40
C HIS A 98 12.01 -6.08 4.59
N LEU A 99 12.34 -6.02 3.30
CA LEU A 99 11.78 -5.03 2.36
C LEU A 99 10.24 -5.10 2.27
N GLU A 100 9.67 -6.26 2.58
CA GLU A 100 8.23 -6.48 2.56
C GLU A 100 7.46 -5.87 3.74
N ASP A 101 8.17 -5.49 4.80
CA ASP A 101 7.67 -4.78 5.98
C ASP A 101 7.70 -3.25 5.80
N LEU A 102 8.39 -2.77 4.76
CA LEU A 102 8.65 -1.37 4.52
C LEU A 102 7.55 -0.74 3.65
N PHE A 103 6.39 -0.50 4.25
CA PHE A 103 5.27 0.24 3.64
C PHE A 103 4.63 1.20 4.64
N ILE A 104 4.03 2.27 4.12
CA ILE A 104 3.45 3.33 4.95
C ILE A 104 2.29 2.79 5.80
N GLY A 105 2.29 3.15 7.07
CA GLY A 105 1.35 2.69 8.09
C GLY A 105 1.72 1.38 8.76
N ASN A 106 2.78 0.69 8.31
CA ASN A 106 3.28 -0.49 9.02
C ASN A 106 4.00 -0.11 10.31
N LYS A 107 4.00 -1.04 11.27
CA LYS A 107 4.83 -0.96 12.48
C LYS A 107 6.00 -1.90 12.34
N VAL A 108 7.22 -1.37 12.40
CA VAL A 108 8.46 -2.14 12.30
C VAL A 108 9.26 -2.02 13.60
N ASN A 109 9.91 -3.10 13.99
CA ASN A 109 10.78 -3.10 15.17
C ASN A 109 12.22 -2.89 14.73
N VAL A 110 12.92 -1.95 15.36
CA VAL A 110 14.36 -1.73 15.14
C VAL A 110 15.03 -1.57 16.50
N PHE A 111 15.86 -2.54 16.90
CA PHE A 111 16.55 -2.57 18.20
C PHE A 111 15.60 -2.25 19.39
N SER A 112 14.52 -3.03 19.50
CA SER A 112 13.48 -2.91 20.55
C SER A 112 12.66 -1.60 20.53
N ARG A 113 12.71 -0.84 19.44
CA ARG A 113 11.86 0.34 19.23
C ARG A 113 10.80 0.01 18.18
N GLN A 114 9.53 0.14 18.56
CA GLN A 114 8.42 -0.02 17.64
C GLN A 114 8.19 1.30 16.88
N LEU A 115 8.68 1.35 15.65
CA LEU A 115 8.58 2.49 14.75
C LEU A 115 7.33 2.36 13.87
N VAL A 116 6.59 3.46 13.68
CA VAL A 116 5.49 3.54 12.71
C VAL A 116 6.00 4.25 11.47
N LEU A 117 5.95 3.62 10.30
CA LEU A 117 6.32 4.27 9.05
C LEU A 117 5.18 5.21 8.62
N ILE A 118 5.43 6.52 8.61
CA ILE A 118 4.38 7.53 8.37
C ILE A 118 4.45 8.18 6.99
N ASP A 119 5.63 8.27 6.38
CA ASP A 119 5.82 8.82 5.03
C ASP A 119 7.10 8.28 4.37
N TYR A 120 7.28 8.55 3.09
CA TYR A 120 8.54 8.34 2.39
C TYR A 120 9.50 9.50 2.65
N GLY A 121 10.77 9.21 2.89
CA GLY A 121 11.80 10.23 3.10
C GLY A 121 12.34 10.86 1.82
N ASP A 122 12.14 10.21 0.67
CA ASP A 122 12.50 10.76 -0.63
C ASP A 122 11.57 10.30 -1.77
N GLN A 123 11.66 11.03 -2.90
CA GLN A 123 10.81 10.78 -4.06
C GLN A 123 11.18 9.48 -4.79
N TYR A 124 12.43 9.01 -4.66
CA TYR A 124 12.87 7.74 -5.24
C TYR A 124 12.15 6.57 -4.56
N THR A 125 12.20 6.53 -3.23
CA THR A 125 11.52 5.56 -2.38
C THR A 125 10.01 5.64 -2.59
N ALA A 126 9.45 6.84 -2.65
CA ALA A 126 8.03 7.01 -2.97
C ALA A 126 7.65 6.46 -4.35
N ARG A 127 8.52 6.50 -5.36
CA ARG A 127 8.23 5.93 -6.68
C ARG A 127 8.41 4.42 -6.72
N GLN A 128 9.44 3.90 -6.04
CA GLN A 128 9.79 2.48 -6.04
C GLN A 128 8.90 1.65 -5.09
N LEU A 129 8.61 2.20 -3.92
CA LEU A 129 7.85 1.56 -2.85
C LEU A 129 6.46 2.17 -2.65
N GLY A 130 6.14 3.33 -3.26
CA GLY A 130 4.79 3.92 -3.24
C GLY A 130 3.69 2.99 -3.71
N SER A 131 4.03 2.04 -4.59
CA SER A 131 3.14 0.99 -5.10
C SER A 131 3.10 -0.25 -4.20
N ARG A 132 3.98 -0.35 -3.20
CA ARG A 132 4.13 -1.56 -2.38
C ARG A 132 3.19 -1.54 -1.17
N LYS A 133 2.20 -2.42 -1.25
CA LYS A 133 1.28 -2.85 -0.19
C LYS A 133 0.32 -1.77 0.35
N GLU A 134 -0.80 -1.63 -0.33
CA GLU A 134 -1.99 -0.93 0.16
C GLU A 134 -2.89 -1.87 0.97
N LYS A 135 -3.52 -1.35 2.01
CA LYS A 135 -4.62 -2.03 2.72
C LYS A 135 -5.95 -1.51 2.22
N THR A 136 -6.89 -2.41 1.96
CA THR A 136 -8.26 -2.03 1.60
C THR A 136 -9.29 -2.91 2.30
N LEU A 137 -10.53 -2.42 2.36
CA LEU A 137 -11.66 -3.15 2.90
C LEU A 137 -12.29 -4.02 1.81
N ALA A 138 -12.45 -5.30 2.09
CA ALA A 138 -13.32 -6.18 1.33
C ALA A 138 -14.50 -6.59 2.21
N LEU A 139 -15.72 -6.41 1.70
CA LEU A 139 -16.94 -6.79 2.40
C LEU A 139 -17.71 -7.80 1.56
N ILE A 140 -17.99 -8.99 2.11
CA ILE A 140 -18.92 -9.96 1.53
C ILE A 140 -20.31 -9.66 2.12
N LYS A 141 -21.27 -9.43 1.22
CA LYS A 141 -22.67 -9.09 1.54
C LYS A 141 -23.47 -10.35 1.91
N PRO A 142 -24.67 -10.20 2.53
CA PRO A 142 -25.42 -11.34 3.07
C PRO A 142 -25.79 -12.42 2.05
N ASP A 143 -26.03 -12.03 0.79
CA ASP A 143 -26.34 -12.93 -0.33
C ASP A 143 -25.19 -13.91 -0.64
N ALA A 144 -23.95 -13.48 -0.46
CA ALA A 144 -22.77 -14.25 -0.81
C ALA A 144 -22.08 -14.91 0.39
N VAL A 145 -22.57 -14.73 1.61
CA VAL A 145 -22.02 -15.41 2.81
C VAL A 145 -22.01 -16.93 2.67
N PRO A 146 -23.06 -17.61 2.16
CA PRO A 146 -23.00 -19.06 1.94
C PRO A 146 -21.88 -19.51 0.98
N LYS A 147 -21.39 -18.59 0.14
CA LYS A 147 -20.32 -18.79 -0.84
C LYS A 147 -19.00 -18.12 -0.45
N ALA A 148 -18.86 -17.69 0.80
CA ALA A 148 -17.70 -16.93 1.26
C ALA A 148 -16.36 -17.68 1.08
N GLY A 149 -16.34 -19.00 1.27
CA GLY A 149 -15.13 -19.81 1.09
C GLY A 149 -14.57 -19.68 -0.33
N GLU A 150 -15.43 -19.79 -1.35
CA GLU A 150 -15.05 -19.65 -2.76
C GLU A 150 -14.53 -18.23 -3.07
N ILE A 151 -15.18 -17.20 -2.51
CA ILE A 151 -14.76 -15.79 -2.68
C ILE A 151 -13.40 -15.54 -2.03
N ILE A 152 -13.18 -16.05 -0.83
CA ILE A 152 -11.89 -15.92 -0.12
C ILE A 152 -10.79 -16.65 -0.89
N GLU A 153 -11.09 -17.82 -1.46
CA GLU A 153 -10.13 -18.53 -2.32
C GLU A 153 -9.76 -17.70 -3.56
N ILE A 154 -10.73 -17.05 -4.21
CA ILE A 154 -10.48 -16.14 -5.33
C ILE A 154 -9.58 -14.96 -4.90
N ILE A 155 -9.85 -14.36 -3.74
CA ILE A 155 -9.04 -13.27 -3.18
C ILE A 155 -7.59 -13.74 -2.96
N ASN A 156 -7.40 -14.90 -2.35
CA ASN A 156 -6.06 -15.48 -2.14
C ASN A 156 -5.34 -15.79 -3.45
N LYS A 157 -6.02 -16.40 -4.43
CA LYS A 157 -5.48 -16.70 -5.76
C LYS A 157 -5.10 -15.44 -6.54
N ALA A 158 -5.80 -14.32 -6.29
CA ALA A 158 -5.49 -13.02 -6.86
C ALA A 158 -4.30 -12.31 -6.18
N GLY A 159 -3.61 -12.97 -5.24
CA GLY A 159 -2.38 -12.46 -4.63
C GLY A 159 -2.61 -11.47 -3.48
N PHE A 160 -3.83 -11.37 -2.95
CA PHE A 160 -4.09 -10.60 -1.74
C PHE A 160 -3.70 -11.38 -0.49
N THR A 161 -3.16 -10.68 0.49
CA THR A 161 -2.97 -11.19 1.85
C THR A 161 -4.13 -10.72 2.71
N LEU A 162 -4.88 -11.66 3.31
CA LEU A 162 -5.87 -11.31 4.33
C LEU A 162 -5.14 -11.01 5.65
N THR A 163 -5.21 -9.76 6.12
CA THR A 163 -4.60 -9.37 7.40
C THR A 163 -5.59 -9.46 8.56
N LYS A 164 -6.89 -9.27 8.28
CA LYS A 164 -7.97 -9.27 9.27
C LYS A 164 -9.26 -9.80 8.65
N LEU A 165 -10.04 -10.62 9.38
CA LEU A 165 -11.38 -11.07 8.97
C LEU A 165 -12.36 -11.12 10.16
N LYS A 166 -13.58 -10.57 9.98
CA LYS A 166 -14.66 -10.62 10.97
C LYS A 166 -16.01 -10.83 10.31
N MET A 167 -16.78 -11.80 10.81
CA MET A 167 -18.21 -11.93 10.52
C MET A 167 -19.02 -11.15 11.56
N MET A 168 -19.99 -10.35 11.12
CA MET A 168 -20.85 -9.58 12.00
C MET A 168 -22.19 -9.23 11.34
N THR A 169 -23.18 -8.87 12.14
CA THR A 169 -24.43 -8.27 11.66
C THR A 169 -24.37 -6.77 11.94
N LEU A 170 -24.65 -5.95 10.92
CA LEU A 170 -24.65 -4.49 11.07
C LEU A 170 -26.01 -4.03 11.60
N SER A 171 -25.99 -3.13 12.57
CA SER A 171 -27.18 -2.35 12.93
C SER A 171 -27.52 -1.37 11.80
N ARG A 172 -28.78 -0.93 11.73
CA ARG A 172 -29.20 0.09 10.75
C ARG A 172 -28.38 1.37 10.86
N LYS A 173 -28.01 1.79 12.07
CA LYS A 173 -27.16 2.97 12.29
C LYS A 173 -25.77 2.76 11.69
N GLU A 174 -25.10 1.65 12.02
CA GLU A 174 -23.77 1.34 11.49
C GLU A 174 -23.77 1.22 9.96
N ALA A 175 -24.78 0.59 9.38
CA ALA A 175 -24.91 0.46 7.93
C ALA A 175 -25.11 1.83 7.25
N THR A 176 -25.93 2.72 7.83
CA THR A 176 -26.14 4.08 7.32
C THR A 176 -24.88 4.92 7.41
N ASP A 177 -24.18 4.87 8.55
CA ASP A 177 -22.90 5.57 8.75
C ASP A 177 -21.84 5.07 7.77
N PHE A 178 -21.81 3.76 7.49
CA PHE A 178 -20.90 3.16 6.52
C PHE A 178 -21.18 3.61 5.08
N HIS A 179 -22.44 3.83 4.72
CA HIS A 179 -22.87 4.27 3.40
C HIS A 179 -23.22 5.77 3.33
N ILE A 180 -22.62 6.59 4.19
CA ILE A 180 -22.90 8.03 4.26
C ILE A 180 -22.70 8.76 2.92
N ASP A 181 -21.72 8.34 2.12
CA ASP A 181 -21.43 8.91 0.81
C ASP A 181 -22.57 8.65 -0.22
N HIS A 182 -23.53 7.79 0.12
CA HIS A 182 -24.71 7.48 -0.70
C HIS A 182 -26.02 8.06 -0.12
N GLN A 183 -25.97 8.96 0.88
CA GLN A 183 -27.16 9.54 1.51
C GLN A 183 -28.19 10.14 0.54
N SER A 184 -27.76 10.66 -0.59
CA SER A 184 -28.63 11.26 -1.61
C SER A 184 -29.11 10.28 -2.69
N ARG A 185 -28.73 9.00 -2.62
CA ARG A 185 -29.07 8.00 -3.65
C ARG A 185 -30.44 7.37 -3.35
N PRO A 186 -31.34 7.24 -4.33
CA PRO A 186 -32.69 6.71 -4.12
C PRO A 186 -32.71 5.24 -3.66
N PHE A 187 -31.67 4.47 -3.97
CA PHE A 187 -31.54 3.05 -3.60
C PHE A 187 -30.96 2.81 -2.19
N LEU A 188 -30.59 3.87 -1.44
CA LEU A 188 -29.91 3.70 -0.15
C LEU A 188 -30.75 2.92 0.85
N ASN A 189 -32.04 3.24 0.99
CA ASN A 189 -32.90 2.58 1.97
C ASN A 189 -33.01 1.07 1.73
N GLU A 190 -33.13 0.67 0.47
CA GLU A 190 -33.15 -0.73 0.05
C GLU A 190 -31.79 -1.40 0.32
N LEU A 191 -30.68 -0.71 0.02
CA LEU A 191 -29.33 -1.20 0.32
C LEU A 191 -29.11 -1.41 1.82
N ILE A 192 -29.53 -0.46 2.66
CA ILE A 192 -29.43 -0.57 4.12
C ILE A 192 -30.27 -1.73 4.62
N GLN A 193 -31.54 -1.83 4.19
CA GLN A 193 -32.41 -2.94 4.56
C GLN A 193 -31.78 -4.29 4.20
N PHE A 194 -31.21 -4.39 3.00
CA PHE A 194 -30.53 -5.59 2.55
C PHE A 194 -29.28 -5.92 3.37
N ILE A 195 -28.37 -4.97 3.59
CA ILE A 195 -27.13 -5.21 4.34
C ILE A 195 -27.40 -5.56 5.80
N THR A 196 -28.49 -5.06 6.39
CA THR A 196 -28.90 -5.41 7.76
C THR A 196 -29.71 -6.71 7.85
N SER A 197 -30.05 -7.35 6.73
CA SER A 197 -30.91 -8.54 6.72
C SER A 197 -30.23 -9.83 7.19
N GLY A 198 -28.90 -9.83 7.29
CA GLY A 198 -28.13 -11.00 7.66
C GLY A 198 -26.68 -10.67 8.01
N PRO A 199 -25.86 -11.69 8.30
CA PRO A 199 -24.45 -11.49 8.57
C PRO A 199 -23.71 -10.99 7.32
N VAL A 200 -22.66 -10.22 7.54
CA VAL A 200 -21.67 -9.80 6.54
C VAL A 200 -20.29 -10.25 7.00
N ILE A 201 -19.36 -10.39 6.06
CA ILE A 201 -17.96 -10.70 6.37
C ILE A 201 -17.11 -9.52 5.93
N ALA A 202 -16.51 -8.82 6.88
CA ALA A 202 -15.58 -7.72 6.65
C ALA A 202 -14.13 -8.23 6.74
N MET A 203 -13.30 -7.84 5.79
CA MET A 203 -11.90 -8.25 5.67
C MET A 203 -11.01 -7.05 5.39
N GLU A 204 -9.83 -7.01 6.00
CA GLU A 204 -8.72 -6.15 5.58
C GLU A 204 -7.82 -7.01 4.66
N ILE A 205 -7.67 -6.57 3.42
CA ILE A 205 -6.83 -7.23 2.43
C ILE A 205 -5.67 -6.33 2.03
N LEU A 206 -4.50 -6.93 1.83
CA LEU A 206 -3.23 -6.27 1.56
C LEU A 206 -2.63 -6.77 0.26
N ARG A 207 -2.27 -5.84 -0.64
CA ARG A 207 -1.57 -6.12 -1.90
C ARG A 207 -0.97 -4.82 -2.46
N ASP A 208 -0.01 -4.95 -3.35
CA ASP A 208 0.39 -3.84 -4.22
C ASP A 208 -0.82 -3.38 -5.04
N ASP A 209 -1.07 -2.07 -5.06
CA ASP A 209 -2.24 -1.44 -5.69
C ASP A 209 -3.59 -2.08 -5.28
N ALA A 210 -3.72 -2.47 -4.00
CA ALA A 210 -4.85 -3.26 -3.50
C ALA A 210 -6.23 -2.68 -3.82
N ILE A 211 -6.40 -1.35 -3.76
CA ILE A 211 -7.71 -0.73 -4.06
C ILE A 211 -8.06 -0.95 -5.53
N CYS A 212 -7.11 -0.70 -6.43
CA CYS A 212 -7.30 -0.84 -7.87
C CYS A 212 -7.58 -2.31 -8.23
N GLU A 213 -6.73 -3.21 -7.74
CA GLU A 213 -6.85 -4.63 -8.00
C GLU A 213 -8.11 -5.23 -7.39
N TRP A 214 -8.55 -4.76 -6.22
CA TRP A 214 -9.80 -5.23 -5.62
C TRP A 214 -11.01 -4.80 -6.44
N LYS A 215 -11.03 -3.55 -6.93
CA LYS A 215 -12.08 -3.08 -7.84
C LYS A 215 -12.11 -3.88 -9.15
N ARG A 216 -10.94 -4.19 -9.71
CA ARG A 216 -10.82 -5.04 -10.91
C ARG A 216 -11.39 -6.43 -10.65
N LEU A 217 -11.09 -7.04 -9.51
CA LEU A 217 -11.56 -8.36 -9.12
C LEU A 217 -13.09 -8.38 -8.84
N LEU A 218 -13.62 -7.30 -8.29
CA LEU A 218 -15.07 -7.12 -8.08
C LEU A 218 -15.84 -7.02 -9.39
N GLY A 219 -15.33 -6.26 -10.37
CA GLY A 219 -16.04 -5.95 -11.61
C GLY A 219 -17.13 -4.87 -11.44
N PRO A 220 -17.88 -4.57 -12.52
CA PRO A 220 -18.94 -3.57 -12.52
C PRO A 220 -19.97 -3.76 -11.39
N ALA A 221 -20.48 -2.66 -10.81
CA ALA A 221 -21.39 -2.73 -9.65
C ALA A 221 -22.71 -3.45 -9.94
N ASN A 222 -23.21 -3.36 -11.18
CA ASN A 222 -24.37 -4.12 -11.63
C ASN A 222 -23.92 -5.51 -12.09
N SER A 223 -24.41 -6.56 -11.45
CA SER A 223 -24.03 -7.94 -11.74
C SER A 223 -24.37 -8.39 -13.18
N GLY A 224 -25.41 -7.81 -13.79
CA GLY A 224 -25.74 -8.04 -15.20
C GLY A 224 -24.67 -7.51 -16.14
N LEU A 225 -24.18 -6.29 -15.91
CA LEU A 225 -23.05 -5.71 -16.65
C LEU A 225 -21.73 -6.43 -16.34
N ALA A 226 -21.56 -6.88 -15.09
CA ALA A 226 -20.38 -7.66 -14.74
C ALA A 226 -20.30 -8.97 -15.53
N ARG A 227 -21.43 -9.65 -15.77
CA ARG A 227 -21.47 -10.86 -16.60
C ARG A 227 -21.06 -10.63 -18.05
N THR A 228 -21.33 -9.45 -18.61
CA THR A 228 -20.93 -9.11 -19.99
C THR A 228 -19.49 -8.61 -20.07
N ASP A 229 -19.11 -7.68 -19.19
CA ASP A 229 -17.86 -6.92 -19.33
C ASP A 229 -16.68 -7.60 -18.62
N ALA A 230 -16.96 -8.34 -17.54
CA ALA A 230 -15.96 -8.99 -16.70
C ALA A 230 -16.49 -10.33 -16.15
N PRO A 231 -16.72 -11.36 -17.00
CA PRO A 231 -17.42 -12.59 -16.63
C PRO A 231 -16.73 -13.39 -15.51
N GLY A 232 -15.42 -13.23 -15.33
CA GLY A 232 -14.66 -13.85 -14.24
C GLY A 232 -14.65 -13.05 -12.93
N SER A 233 -15.36 -11.92 -12.85
CA SER A 233 -15.39 -11.08 -11.66
C SER A 233 -16.29 -11.63 -10.56
N ILE A 234 -16.05 -11.25 -9.31
CA ILE A 234 -16.85 -11.71 -8.16
C ILE A 234 -18.34 -11.35 -8.34
N ARG A 235 -18.63 -10.14 -8.86
CA ARG A 235 -20.02 -9.71 -9.09
C ARG A 235 -20.70 -10.47 -10.22
N ALA A 236 -19.95 -10.91 -11.24
CA ALA A 236 -20.48 -11.75 -12.30
C ALA A 236 -20.85 -13.16 -11.81
N LEU A 237 -19.96 -13.75 -10.99
CA LEU A 237 -20.07 -15.13 -10.52
C LEU A 237 -21.09 -15.31 -9.39
N PHE A 238 -21.16 -14.35 -8.46
CA PHE A 238 -21.95 -14.50 -7.22
C PHE A 238 -23.08 -13.48 -7.07
N GLY A 239 -23.09 -12.42 -7.87
CA GLY A 239 -24.08 -11.34 -7.78
C GLY A 239 -25.34 -11.60 -8.60
N THR A 240 -26.50 -11.19 -8.09
CA THR A 240 -27.79 -11.31 -8.79
C THR A 240 -28.17 -10.01 -9.49
N ASP A 241 -28.08 -8.87 -8.79
CA ASP A 241 -28.53 -7.56 -9.28
C ASP A 241 -27.56 -6.43 -8.88
N GLY A 242 -28.01 -5.16 -8.86
CA GLY A 242 -27.18 -4.00 -8.50
C GLY A 242 -27.00 -3.79 -6.99
N ILE A 243 -27.93 -4.26 -6.17
CA ILE A 243 -27.90 -4.17 -4.70
C ILE A 243 -27.28 -5.45 -4.11
N LYS A 244 -27.76 -6.60 -4.57
CA LYS A 244 -27.29 -7.96 -4.26
C LYS A 244 -26.21 -8.37 -5.25
N ASN A 245 -25.05 -7.73 -5.10
CA ASN A 245 -23.89 -7.94 -5.96
C ASN A 245 -22.75 -8.64 -5.23
N ALA A 246 -23.04 -9.48 -4.23
CA ALA A 246 -22.10 -10.31 -3.48
C ALA A 246 -21.02 -9.60 -2.64
N ALA A 247 -20.35 -8.58 -3.15
CA ALA A 247 -19.21 -7.95 -2.49
C ALA A 247 -19.07 -6.44 -2.75
N HIS A 248 -18.48 -5.77 -1.77
CA HIS A 248 -18.23 -4.34 -1.76
C HIS A 248 -16.75 -4.03 -1.47
N GLY A 249 -16.29 -2.93 -2.05
CA GLY A 249 -14.96 -2.37 -1.85
C GLY A 249 -15.04 -0.84 -1.87
N PRO A 250 -14.12 -0.15 -1.19
CA PRO A 250 -14.12 1.29 -1.09
C PRO A 250 -13.83 1.95 -2.44
N ASP A 251 -14.51 3.08 -2.71
CA ASP A 251 -14.34 3.84 -3.95
C ASP A 251 -13.07 4.71 -3.96
N SER A 252 -12.44 4.94 -2.81
CA SER A 252 -11.22 5.73 -2.68
C SER A 252 -10.36 5.31 -1.48
N PHE A 253 -9.12 5.80 -1.42
CA PHE A 253 -8.24 5.66 -0.24
C PHE A 253 -8.89 6.20 1.04
N ALA A 254 -9.61 7.32 0.96
CA ALA A 254 -10.33 7.88 2.10
C ALA A 254 -11.44 6.94 2.60
N CYS A 255 -12.14 6.26 1.68
CA CYS A 255 -13.11 5.23 2.02
C CYS A 255 -12.44 3.98 2.61
N ALA A 256 -11.24 3.62 2.13
CA ALA A 256 -10.46 2.49 2.67
C ALA A 256 -9.97 2.75 4.11
N ALA A 257 -9.67 3.99 4.48
CA ALA A 257 -9.31 4.34 5.85
C ALA A 257 -10.46 4.15 6.87
N ARG A 258 -11.71 3.97 6.40
CA ARG A 258 -12.88 3.61 7.21
C ARG A 258 -12.86 2.15 7.69
N VAL A 259 -11.85 1.34 7.34
CA VAL A 259 -11.55 0.06 8.01
C VAL A 259 -11.52 0.20 9.54
N ARG A 260 -11.20 1.41 10.06
CA ARG A 260 -11.26 1.74 11.49
C ARG A 260 -12.64 1.57 12.16
N TYR A 261 -13.76 1.45 11.44
CA TYR A 261 -15.05 1.09 12.06
C TYR A 261 -15.05 -0.34 12.58
N PHE A 262 -14.23 -1.22 12.00
CA PHE A 262 -14.11 -2.62 12.38
C PHE A 262 -12.90 -2.84 13.32
N LYS A 263 -12.76 -1.99 14.35
CA LYS A 263 -11.57 -1.93 15.24
C LYS A 263 -11.21 -3.22 15.98
N ASN A 264 -12.14 -4.17 16.11
CA ASN A 264 -11.92 -5.47 16.74
C ASN A 264 -12.07 -6.60 15.73
N ILE A 265 -11.24 -6.60 14.70
CA ILE A 265 -11.07 -7.79 13.86
C ILE A 265 -9.91 -8.61 14.44
N LEU A 266 -10.24 -9.59 15.27
CA LEU A 266 -9.33 -10.70 15.53
C LEU A 266 -9.39 -11.64 14.35
N ILE A 267 -8.23 -12.17 13.91
CA ILE A 267 -8.18 -13.36 13.07
C ILE A 267 -8.87 -14.48 13.88
N LEU A 268 -10.13 -14.77 13.57
CA LEU A 268 -10.79 -15.92 14.18
C LEU A 268 -10.16 -17.18 13.58
N PHE A 269 -9.21 -17.77 14.30
CA PHE A 269 -8.66 -19.10 14.05
C PHE A 269 -9.79 -20.14 13.83
N TRP A 270 -10.95 -19.95 14.47
CA TRP A 270 -12.11 -20.82 14.32
C TRP A 270 -12.76 -20.76 12.94
N PHE A 271 -12.71 -19.61 12.25
CA PHE A 271 -13.26 -19.45 10.90
C PHE A 271 -12.43 -20.20 9.84
N CYS A 272 -11.10 -20.22 10.01
CA CYS A 272 -10.20 -20.95 9.13
C CYS A 272 -10.44 -22.47 9.21
N TYR A 273 -10.73 -22.98 10.40
CA TYR A 273 -11.06 -24.38 10.65
C TYR A 273 -12.41 -24.79 10.01
N MET A 274 -13.41 -23.91 10.08
CA MET A 274 -14.75 -24.21 9.56
C MET A 274 -14.83 -24.18 8.01
N PHE A 275 -13.97 -23.40 7.35
CA PHE A 275 -14.01 -23.19 5.90
C PHE A 275 -12.75 -23.67 5.15
N ASN A 276 -11.82 -24.36 5.82
CA ASN A 276 -10.59 -24.90 5.23
C ASN A 276 -9.73 -23.83 4.51
N VAL A 277 -9.73 -22.61 5.04
CA VAL A 277 -9.02 -21.46 4.47
C VAL A 277 -7.58 -21.42 5.00
N LYS A 278 -6.59 -21.46 4.11
CA LYS A 278 -5.18 -21.21 4.46
C LYS A 278 -4.98 -19.71 4.70
N VAL A 279 -4.85 -19.32 5.96
CA VAL A 279 -4.41 -17.97 6.35
C VAL A 279 -2.95 -18.07 6.76
N LYS A 280 -2.07 -17.25 6.18
CA LYS A 280 -0.69 -17.16 6.67
C LYS A 280 -0.75 -16.63 8.12
N PRO A 281 -0.23 -17.35 9.12
CA PRO A 281 -0.23 -16.86 10.48
C PRO A 281 0.62 -15.59 10.54
N PHE A 282 0.00 -14.47 10.91
CA PHE A 282 0.75 -13.34 11.46
C PHE A 282 0.93 -13.65 12.94
N VAL A 283 2.18 -13.86 13.34
CA VAL A 283 2.54 -13.98 14.75
C VAL A 283 2.26 -12.64 15.40
N THR A 284 1.12 -12.51 16.08
CA THR A 284 0.98 -11.50 17.12
C THR A 284 1.78 -12.04 18.30
N ALA A 285 3.01 -11.55 18.45
CA ALA A 285 3.72 -11.67 19.71
C ALA A 285 2.99 -10.77 20.71
N ASP A 286 2.50 -11.40 21.78
CA ASP A 286 2.00 -10.74 23.00
C ASP A 286 3.06 -9.82 23.62
#